data_AF-A0A1C3N898-F1
#
_entry.id   AF-A0A1C3N898-F1
#
_cell.length_a   1.000
_cell.length_b   1.000
_cell.length_c   1.000
_cell.angle_alpha   90.00
_cell.angle_beta   90.00
_cell.angle_gamma   90.00
#
_symmetry.space_group_name_H-M   'P 1'
#
loop_
_entity.id
_entity.type
_entity.pdbx_description
1 polymer ?
#
loop_
_entity_poly.entity_id
_entity_poly.type
_entity_poly.pdbx_seq_one_letter_code
_entity_poly.pdbx_strand_id
1 'polypeptide(L)'
;MKGPVVRVGPPPSGDGGPTPVSVGGPGSITEIGIDRHARGTVARVRVRVEQIALPGIGVRHDLVTESGRRLGVVSHRNGRRDLVLYDPDDPDSCQSDIPLTDDEAEALADILGASLMLGQLSGLREQAAGLLTEQIAIPAGSSYVNRKLGDTQARTRTGASIVAVLRHGEVIVSPDPSFRFAAGDVVVVVGTRKGLDGVTAIFADGDPDG
;
A
#
# COMPACT_ATOMS: atom_id res chain seq x y z
N MET A 1 -39.72 -39.37 -22.93
CA MET A 1 -38.51 -39.79 -22.19
C MET A 1 -38.42 -38.92 -20.94
N LYS A 2 -38.59 -39.50 -19.74
CA LYS A 2 -38.53 -38.80 -18.45
C LYS A 2 -37.15 -39.07 -17.84
N GLY A 3 -36.42 -38.02 -17.47
CA GLY A 3 -35.12 -38.11 -16.79
C GLY A 3 -35.24 -38.62 -15.35
N PRO A 4 -34.13 -39.05 -14.72
CA PRO A 4 -34.16 -39.66 -13.40
C PRO A 4 -34.46 -38.62 -12.31
N VAL A 5 -35.34 -39.00 -11.37
CA VAL A 5 -35.70 -38.24 -10.18
C VAL A 5 -34.69 -38.57 -9.09
N VAL A 6 -33.87 -37.61 -8.68
CA VAL A 6 -32.98 -37.73 -7.52
C VAL A 6 -33.77 -37.32 -6.27
N ARG A 7 -33.97 -38.26 -5.34
CA ARG A 7 -34.55 -37.98 -4.02
C ARG A 7 -33.46 -37.45 -3.09
N VAL A 8 -33.67 -36.25 -2.55
CA VAL A 8 -32.85 -35.68 -1.48
C VAL A 8 -33.38 -36.21 -0.14
N GLY A 9 -32.53 -36.89 0.63
CA GLY A 9 -32.84 -37.31 2.01
C GLY A 9 -32.81 -36.14 3.00
N PRO A 10 -33.45 -36.27 4.18
CA PRO A 10 -33.47 -35.20 5.17
C PRO A 10 -32.06 -34.91 5.72
N PRO A 11 -31.79 -33.67 6.19
CA PRO A 11 -30.49 -33.30 6.72
C PRO A 11 -30.17 -34.09 8.00
N PRO A 12 -28.91 -34.48 8.25
CA PRO A 12 -28.51 -35.06 9.52
C PRO A 12 -28.55 -33.97 10.61
N SER A 13 -29.38 -34.20 11.63
CA SER A 13 -29.27 -33.52 12.92
C SER A 13 -28.09 -34.12 13.67
N GLY A 14 -26.98 -33.39 13.72
CA GLY A 14 -25.77 -33.77 14.43
C GLY A 14 -25.09 -32.52 14.94
N ASP A 15 -25.41 -32.17 16.19
CA ASP A 15 -24.74 -31.18 17.00
C ASP A 15 -23.27 -31.61 17.17
N GLY A 16 -22.36 -30.82 16.62
CA GLY A 16 -20.96 -31.19 16.44
C GLY A 16 -20.20 -30.06 15.79
N GLY A 17 -20.35 -28.84 16.33
CA GLY A 17 -19.50 -27.72 15.96
C GLY A 17 -18.03 -28.10 16.13
N PRO A 18 -17.13 -27.61 15.26
CA PRO A 18 -15.70 -27.87 15.42
C PRO A 18 -15.24 -27.32 16.77
N THR A 19 -14.70 -28.20 17.60
CA THR A 19 -14.00 -27.81 18.83
C THR A 19 -12.88 -26.83 18.46
N PRO A 20 -12.78 -25.65 19.09
CA PRO A 20 -11.67 -24.75 18.86
C PRO A 20 -10.39 -25.43 19.37
N VAL A 21 -9.52 -25.80 18.43
CA VAL A 21 -8.15 -26.21 18.74
C VAL A 21 -7.38 -24.99 19.19
N SER A 22 -7.22 -24.87 20.52
CA SER A 22 -6.40 -23.85 21.15
C SER A 22 -4.93 -24.09 20.79
N VAL A 23 -4.39 -23.29 19.88
CA VAL A 23 -2.97 -23.35 19.48
C VAL A 23 -2.17 -22.35 20.31
N GLY A 24 -1.85 -22.73 21.54
CA GLY A 24 -0.85 -22.08 22.36
C GLY A 24 0.50 -22.77 22.19
N GLY A 25 1.37 -22.24 21.32
CA GLY A 25 2.74 -22.69 21.16
C GLY A 25 3.62 -21.56 20.64
N PRO A 26 4.92 -21.51 20.98
CA PRO A 26 5.78 -20.37 20.65
C PRO A 26 5.94 -20.26 19.13
N GLY A 27 5.24 -19.29 18.53
CA GLY A 27 5.35 -18.98 17.12
C GLY A 27 6.78 -18.55 16.79
N SER A 28 7.40 -19.20 15.81
CA SER A 28 8.64 -18.71 15.22
C SER A 28 8.30 -17.49 14.38
N ILE A 29 8.70 -16.31 14.84
CA ILE A 29 8.60 -15.08 14.05
C ILE A 29 9.67 -15.16 12.96
N THR A 30 9.29 -15.60 11.77
CA THR A 30 10.13 -15.43 10.58
C THR A 30 9.90 -14.03 10.04
N GLU A 31 10.82 -13.12 10.37
CA GLU A 31 10.86 -11.80 9.75
C GLU A 31 11.32 -11.99 8.29
N ILE A 32 10.36 -12.09 7.36
CA ILE A 32 10.69 -12.11 5.93
C ILE A 32 11.12 -10.69 5.55
N GLY A 33 12.42 -10.43 5.68
CA GLY A 33 13.06 -9.21 5.25
C GLY A 33 13.04 -9.11 3.74
N ILE A 34 12.02 -8.47 3.18
CA ILE A 34 12.12 -7.83 1.87
C ILE A 34 13.04 -6.62 2.03
N ASP A 35 14.36 -6.86 1.94
CA ASP A 35 15.37 -5.82 1.99
C ASP A 35 15.19 -4.86 0.80
N ARG A 36 14.80 -3.62 1.12
CA ARG A 36 14.72 -2.51 0.18
C ARG A 36 15.59 -1.37 0.70
N HIS A 37 16.91 -1.48 0.49
CA HIS A 37 17.85 -0.36 0.55
C HIS A 37 17.53 0.65 -0.58
N ALA A 38 17.41 1.98 -0.39
CA ALA A 38 17.44 2.84 0.79
C ALA A 38 16.78 4.23 0.50
N ARG A 39 16.11 4.78 1.54
CA ARG A 39 15.84 6.19 1.93
C ARG A 39 14.94 7.16 1.11
N GLY A 40 13.82 7.53 1.74
CA GLY A 40 12.93 8.67 1.49
C GLY A 40 11.57 8.43 2.20
N THR A 41 11.23 9.23 3.21
CA THR A 41 10.14 8.97 4.20
C THR A 41 8.74 8.99 3.57
N VAL A 42 8.29 7.84 3.10
CA VAL A 42 6.87 7.47 3.07
C VAL A 42 6.75 6.35 4.09
N ALA A 43 5.88 6.50 5.10
CA ALA A 43 5.70 5.48 6.12
C ALA A 43 5.31 4.16 5.46
N ARG A 44 6.29 3.26 5.29
CA ARG A 44 6.06 1.92 4.78
C ARG A 44 5.30 1.16 5.86
N VAL A 45 4.02 0.90 5.63
CA VAL A 45 3.30 -0.13 6.40
C VAL A 45 3.99 -1.45 6.07
N ARG A 46 4.91 -1.89 6.93
CA ARG A 46 5.50 -3.22 6.85
C ARG A 46 4.42 -4.18 7.36
N VAL A 47 3.75 -4.86 6.45
CA VAL A 47 2.84 -5.94 6.84
C VAL A 47 3.68 -7.04 7.43
N ARG A 48 3.52 -7.29 8.73
CA ARG A 48 4.17 -8.38 9.43
C ARG A 48 3.44 -9.67 9.07
N VAL A 49 4.18 -10.63 8.52
CA VAL A 49 3.68 -11.98 8.26
C VAL A 49 4.16 -12.87 9.40
N GLU A 50 3.22 -13.49 10.11
CA GLU A 50 3.50 -14.48 11.14
C GLU A 50 3.43 -15.88 10.52
N GLN A 51 4.45 -16.71 10.75
CA GLN A 51 4.50 -18.07 10.25
C GLN A 51 4.35 -19.07 11.41
N ILE A 52 3.36 -19.94 11.31
CA ILE A 52 3.02 -20.94 12.32
C ILE A 52 3.08 -22.32 11.67
N ALA A 53 4.00 -23.16 12.11
CA ALA A 53 4.03 -24.56 11.71
C ALA A 53 2.84 -25.30 12.32
N LEU A 54 2.07 -26.02 11.50
CA LEU A 54 0.94 -26.84 11.91
C LEU A 54 1.36 -28.32 11.84
N PRO A 55 1.63 -28.98 12.99
CA PRO A 55 2.08 -30.37 13.01
C PRO A 55 1.15 -31.30 12.23
N GLY A 56 1.71 -32.05 11.27
CA GLY A 56 0.95 -32.99 10.44
C GLY A 56 0.14 -32.37 9.28
N ILE A 57 -0.03 -31.04 9.24
CA ILE A 57 -0.89 -30.35 8.27
C ILE A 57 -0.05 -29.54 7.29
N GLY A 58 0.87 -28.70 7.79
CA GLY A 58 1.67 -27.82 6.95
C GLY A 58 2.10 -26.54 7.65
N VAL A 59 1.99 -25.40 6.97
CA VAL A 59 2.41 -24.09 7.50
C VAL A 59 1.30 -23.07 7.26
N ARG A 60 0.98 -22.29 8.29
CA ARG A 60 0.07 -21.14 8.19
C ARG A 60 0.87 -19.84 8.18
N HIS A 61 0.57 -18.96 7.23
CA HIS A 61 1.06 -17.60 7.18
C HIS A 61 -0.10 -16.65 7.47
N ASP A 62 -0.02 -15.88 8.54
CA ASP A 62 -1.04 -14.88 8.89
C ASP A 62 -0.50 -13.47 8.66
N LEU A 63 -1.34 -12.59 8.13
CA LEU A 63 -1.06 -11.16 7.99
C LEU A 63 -2.25 -10.35 8.48
N VAL A 64 -1.96 -9.15 8.99
CA VAL A 64 -2.98 -8.16 9.35
C VAL A 64 -2.89 -7.01 8.38
N THR A 65 -4.00 -6.71 7.71
CA THR A 65 -4.13 -5.57 6.81
C THR A 65 -4.19 -4.26 7.60
N GLU A 66 -3.95 -3.13 6.94
CA GLU A 66 -4.11 -1.81 7.57
C GLU A 66 -5.56 -1.58 8.08
N SER A 67 -6.55 -2.17 7.41
CA SER A 67 -7.95 -2.14 7.84
C SER A 67 -8.25 -2.98 9.09
N GLY A 68 -7.24 -3.61 9.70
CA GLY A 68 -7.40 -4.48 10.87
C GLY A 68 -7.86 -5.90 10.54
N ARG A 69 -8.18 -6.20 9.28
CA ARG A 69 -8.57 -7.57 8.87
C ARG A 69 -7.37 -8.50 8.89
N ARG A 70 -7.55 -9.68 9.48
CA ARG A 70 -6.55 -10.75 9.48
C ARG A 70 -6.84 -11.74 8.33
N LEU A 71 -5.80 -12.06 7.58
CA LEU A 71 -5.82 -13.00 6.46
C LEU A 71 -4.79 -14.10 6.73
N GLY A 72 -5.18 -15.35 6.56
CA GLY A 72 -4.33 -16.52 6.70
C GLY A 72 -4.18 -17.27 5.38
N VAL A 73 -3.00 -17.83 5.11
CA VAL A 73 -2.78 -18.82 4.05
C VAL A 73 -2.26 -20.08 4.70
N VAL A 74 -3.03 -21.16 4.64
CA VAL A 74 -2.63 -22.48 5.13
C VAL A 74 -2.12 -23.30 3.95
N SER A 75 -0.81 -23.53 3.90
CA SER A 75 -0.19 -24.40 2.91
C SER A 75 -0.10 -25.81 3.45
N HIS A 76 -0.90 -26.74 2.92
CA HIS A 76 -0.87 -28.14 3.31
C HIS A 76 0.27 -28.89 2.65
N ARG A 77 0.72 -29.98 3.26
CA ARG A 77 1.82 -30.81 2.71
C ARG A 77 1.42 -31.56 1.43
N ASN A 78 0.13 -31.69 1.15
CA ASN A 78 -0.40 -32.37 -0.04
C ASN A 78 -0.50 -31.44 -1.26
N GLY A 79 -0.03 -30.20 -1.16
CA GLY A 79 -0.12 -29.20 -2.22
C GLY A 79 -1.23 -28.20 -1.93
N ARG A 80 -2.42 -28.64 -1.49
CA ARG A 80 -3.60 -27.77 -1.27
C ARG A 80 -3.27 -26.56 -0.41
N ARG A 81 -3.85 -25.41 -0.78
CA ARG A 81 -3.79 -24.20 0.02
C ARG A 81 -5.19 -23.78 0.43
N ASP A 82 -5.37 -23.27 1.64
CA ASP A 82 -6.62 -22.64 2.05
C ASP A 82 -6.36 -21.16 2.36
N LEU A 83 -7.17 -20.28 1.78
CA LEU A 83 -7.20 -18.86 2.12
C LEU A 83 -8.25 -18.64 3.21
N VAL A 84 -7.82 -18.12 4.35
CA VAL A 84 -8.66 -17.95 5.54
C VAL A 84 -8.84 -16.46 5.82
N LEU A 85 -10.09 -16.02 5.87
CA LEU A 85 -10.44 -14.68 6.37
C LEU A 85 -10.98 -14.82 7.79
N TYR A 86 -10.30 -14.18 8.73
CA TYR A 86 -10.76 -14.14 10.13
C TYR A 86 -11.73 -12.99 10.32
N ASP A 87 -12.67 -13.18 11.23
CA ASP A 87 -13.60 -12.13 11.62
C ASP A 87 -12.84 -11.01 12.39
N PRO A 88 -13.04 -9.73 12.06
CA PRO A 88 -12.41 -8.62 12.78
C PRO A 88 -12.92 -8.47 14.23
N ASP A 89 -14.13 -8.94 14.54
CA ASP A 89 -14.75 -8.83 15.86
C ASP A 89 -14.54 -10.11 16.71
N ASP A 90 -14.17 -11.23 16.08
CA ASP A 90 -13.82 -12.49 16.73
C ASP A 90 -12.62 -13.18 16.04
N PRO A 91 -11.39 -12.98 16.55
CA PRO A 91 -10.17 -13.53 15.94
C PRO A 91 -10.07 -15.06 16.00
N ASP A 92 -10.96 -15.74 16.73
CA ASP A 92 -11.05 -17.20 16.79
C ASP A 92 -12.12 -17.76 15.83
N SER A 93 -12.94 -16.91 15.21
CA SER A 93 -13.96 -17.30 14.24
C SER A 93 -13.48 -17.10 12.79
N CYS A 94 -13.54 -18.18 12.01
CA CYS A 94 -13.32 -18.10 10.56
C CYS A 94 -14.59 -17.58 9.90
N GLN A 95 -14.51 -16.39 9.30
CA GLN A 95 -15.63 -15.81 8.55
C GLN A 95 -15.81 -16.52 7.20
N SER A 96 -14.71 -16.96 6.57
CA SER A 96 -14.74 -17.78 5.35
C SER A 96 -13.40 -18.48 5.11
N ASP A 97 -13.45 -19.77 4.78
CA ASP A 97 -12.34 -20.53 4.20
C ASP A 97 -12.57 -20.76 2.70
N ILE A 98 -11.55 -20.45 1.89
CA ILE A 98 -11.58 -20.69 0.45
C ILE A 98 -10.49 -21.71 0.14
N PRO A 99 -10.85 -22.98 -0.16
CA PRO A 99 -9.89 -23.95 -0.63
C PRO A 99 -9.40 -23.57 -2.03
N LEU A 100 -8.09 -23.61 -2.21
CA LEU A 100 -7.41 -23.35 -3.47
C LEU A 100 -6.65 -24.60 -3.88
N THR A 101 -6.86 -24.98 -5.13
CA THR A 101 -5.98 -25.92 -5.82
C THR A 101 -4.61 -25.30 -6.08
N ASP A 102 -3.64 -26.12 -6.48
CA ASP A 102 -2.30 -25.64 -6.76
C ASP A 102 -2.28 -24.58 -7.88
N ASP A 103 -2.99 -24.85 -8.97
CA ASP A 103 -3.10 -23.97 -10.13
C ASP A 103 -3.83 -22.66 -9.79
N GLU A 104 -4.89 -22.70 -8.98
CA GLU A 104 -5.62 -21.49 -8.54
C GLU A 104 -4.77 -20.61 -7.63
N ALA A 105 -3.99 -21.22 -6.73
CA ALA A 105 -3.06 -20.49 -5.88
C ALA A 105 -1.92 -19.86 -6.69
N GLU A 106 -1.40 -20.56 -7.69
CA GLU A 106 -0.39 -20.03 -8.61
C GLU A 106 -0.95 -18.85 -9.42
N ALA A 107 -2.14 -19.00 -10.00
CA ALA A 107 -2.81 -17.91 -10.74
C ALA A 107 -3.07 -16.68 -9.85
N LEU A 108 -3.48 -16.88 -8.58
CA LEU A 108 -3.67 -15.79 -7.63
C LEU A 108 -2.34 -15.10 -7.30
N ALA A 109 -1.27 -15.87 -7.08
CA ALA A 109 0.06 -15.35 -6.82
C ALA A 109 0.57 -14.53 -8.02
N ASP A 110 0.33 -14.99 -9.25
CA ASP A 110 0.72 -14.30 -10.47
C ASP A 110 -0.04 -12.98 -10.65
N ILE A 111 -1.36 -12.95 -10.41
CA ILE A 111 -2.15 -11.72 -10.52
C ILE A 111 -1.66 -10.67 -9.52
N LEU A 112 -1.47 -11.09 -8.27
CA LEU A 112 -0.97 -10.21 -7.22
C LEU A 112 0.46 -9.76 -7.52
N GLY A 113 1.33 -10.70 -7.94
CA GLY A 113 2.74 -10.47 -8.25
C GLY A 113 2.95 -9.56 -9.45
N ALA A 114 2.25 -9.78 -10.56
CA ALA A 114 2.40 -9.01 -11.78
C ALA A 114 2.00 -7.53 -11.59
N SER A 115 0.90 -7.26 -10.88
CA SER A 115 0.46 -5.90 -10.55
C SER A 115 1.48 -5.18 -9.67
N LEU A 116 2.01 -5.87 -8.65
CA LEU A 116 3.02 -5.34 -7.74
C LEU A 116 4.35 -5.08 -8.46
N MET A 117 4.80 -5.97 -9.36
CA MET A 117 6.05 -5.80 -10.10
C MET A 117 5.97 -4.63 -11.09
N LEU A 118 4.84 -4.44 -11.79
CA LEU A 118 4.66 -3.30 -12.70
C LEU A 118 4.67 -1.95 -11.95
N GLY A 119 4.04 -1.88 -10.78
CA GLY A 119 4.11 -0.70 -9.92
C GLY A 119 5.52 -0.40 -9.42
N GLN A 120 6.29 -1.45 -9.09
CA GLN A 120 7.69 -1.31 -8.67
C GLN A 120 8.61 -0.84 -9.80
N LEU A 121 8.43 -1.34 -11.04
CA LEU A 121 9.25 -0.93 -12.19
C LEU A 121 9.04 0.55 -12.55
N SER A 122 7.82 1.07 -12.46
CA SER A 122 7.53 2.49 -12.67
C SER A 122 8.24 3.35 -11.60
N GLY A 123 8.13 2.97 -10.33
CA GLY A 123 8.85 3.64 -9.24
C GLY A 123 10.37 3.55 -9.34
N LEU A 124 10.91 2.41 -9.81
CA LEU A 124 12.34 2.21 -10.05
C LEU A 124 12.87 3.06 -11.21
N ARG A 125 12.08 3.28 -12.28
CA ARG A 125 12.47 4.14 -13.40
C ARG A 125 12.61 5.61 -12.98
N GLU A 126 11.71 6.07 -12.12
CA GLU A 126 11.78 7.42 -11.54
C GLU A 126 12.98 7.54 -10.59
N GLN A 127 13.21 6.52 -9.75
CA GLN A 127 14.34 6.47 -8.82
C GLN A 127 15.72 6.34 -9.51
N ALA A 128 15.82 5.56 -10.58
CA ALA A 128 17.07 5.39 -11.34
C ALA A 128 17.48 6.66 -12.11
N ALA A 129 16.51 7.52 -12.46
CA ALA A 129 16.78 8.85 -13.02
C ALA A 129 17.13 9.90 -11.94
N GLY A 130 17.08 9.52 -10.65
CA GLY A 130 17.22 10.45 -9.54
C GLY A 130 16.08 11.48 -9.44
N LEU A 131 14.93 11.19 -10.07
CA LEU A 131 13.76 12.07 -10.08
C LEU A 131 12.80 11.65 -8.95
N LEU A 132 12.38 12.65 -8.20
CA LEU A 132 11.49 12.54 -7.05
C LEU A 132 10.32 13.49 -7.25
N THR A 133 9.18 13.14 -6.67
CA THR A 133 7.98 13.98 -6.64
C THR A 133 7.65 14.32 -5.20
N GLU A 134 7.59 15.61 -4.85
CA GLU A 134 7.25 16.09 -3.51
C GLU A 134 6.14 17.13 -3.54
N GLN A 135 5.37 17.18 -2.47
CA GLN A 135 4.39 18.22 -2.20
C GLN A 135 5.01 19.24 -1.25
N ILE A 136 5.11 20.50 -1.69
CA ILE A 136 5.72 21.59 -0.93
C ILE A 136 4.64 22.63 -0.65
N ALA A 137 4.34 22.86 0.62
CA ALA A 137 3.42 23.91 1.04
C ALA A 137 4.09 25.28 0.92
N ILE A 138 3.32 26.30 0.51
CA ILE A 138 3.74 27.70 0.51
C ILE A 138 3.33 28.32 1.85
N PRO A 139 4.28 28.62 2.75
CA PRO A 139 3.97 29.26 4.04
C PRO A 139 3.28 30.61 3.84
N ALA A 140 2.45 31.01 4.79
CA ALA A 140 1.78 32.31 4.74
C ALA A 140 2.76 33.50 4.74
N GLY A 141 3.93 33.33 5.36
CA GLY A 141 5.02 34.32 5.36
C GLY A 141 5.84 34.36 4.07
N SER A 142 5.62 33.43 3.12
CA SER A 142 6.44 33.34 1.91
C SER A 142 6.38 34.62 1.07
N SER A 143 7.54 35.13 0.67
CA SER A 143 7.65 36.25 -0.27
C SER A 143 7.02 35.99 -1.65
N TYR A 144 6.68 34.72 -1.95
CA TYR A 144 6.01 34.29 -3.17
C TYR A 144 4.49 34.27 -3.09
N VAL A 145 3.88 34.56 -1.94
CA VAL A 145 2.43 34.82 -1.86
C VAL A 145 2.08 36.00 -2.78
N ASN A 146 1.03 35.84 -3.59
CA ASN A 146 0.60 36.76 -4.64
C ASN A 146 1.58 36.96 -5.82
N ARG A 147 2.71 36.26 -5.86
CA ARG A 147 3.65 36.28 -7.01
C ARG A 147 3.29 35.23 -8.04
N LYS A 148 3.75 35.44 -9.28
CA LYS A 148 3.48 34.51 -10.38
C LYS A 148 4.40 33.29 -10.30
N LEU A 149 3.91 32.16 -10.79
CA LEU A 149 4.70 30.93 -10.92
C LEU A 149 5.96 31.15 -11.73
N GLY A 150 5.87 31.92 -12.83
CA GLY A 150 7.03 32.28 -13.65
C GLY A 150 8.12 33.04 -12.89
N ASP A 151 7.76 33.82 -11.86
CA ASP A 151 8.71 34.61 -11.07
C ASP A 151 9.61 33.72 -10.19
N THR A 152 9.16 32.50 -9.88
CA THR A 152 9.99 31.53 -9.13
C THR A 152 11.20 31.11 -9.93
N GLN A 153 11.06 31.04 -11.27
CA GLN A 153 12.01 30.40 -12.18
C GLN A 153 12.48 29.03 -11.67
N ALA A 154 11.61 28.27 -11.00
CA ALA A 154 11.95 27.03 -10.30
C ALA A 154 12.77 26.07 -11.18
N ARG A 155 12.29 25.80 -12.40
CA ARG A 155 12.98 24.91 -13.34
C ARG A 155 14.38 25.38 -13.71
N THR A 156 14.56 26.67 -13.95
CA THR A 156 15.86 27.24 -14.34
C THR A 156 16.83 27.33 -13.17
N ARG A 157 16.33 27.68 -11.97
CA ARG A 157 17.15 27.89 -10.78
C ARG A 157 17.53 26.59 -10.07
N THR A 158 16.62 25.61 -10.05
CA THR A 158 16.77 24.40 -9.23
C THR A 158 16.81 23.11 -10.05
N GLY A 159 16.38 23.15 -11.32
CA GLY A 159 16.22 21.96 -12.15
C GLY A 159 14.96 21.14 -11.83
N ALA A 160 14.11 21.60 -10.91
CA ALA A 160 12.84 20.96 -10.58
C ALA A 160 11.65 21.71 -11.20
N SER A 161 10.62 20.99 -11.61
CA SER A 161 9.44 21.54 -12.28
C SER A 161 8.21 21.43 -11.40
N ILE A 162 7.48 22.53 -11.25
CA ILE A 162 6.15 22.54 -10.64
C ILE A 162 5.18 22.02 -11.69
N VAL A 163 4.44 20.96 -11.39
CA VAL A 163 3.52 20.29 -12.33
C VAL A 163 2.05 20.48 -11.97
N ALA A 164 1.74 20.79 -10.70
CA ALA A 164 0.39 21.08 -10.25
C ALA A 164 0.41 21.97 -9.00
N VAL A 165 -0.71 22.63 -8.71
CA VAL A 165 -0.96 23.35 -7.46
C VAL A 165 -2.29 22.89 -6.87
N LEU A 166 -2.29 22.59 -5.57
CA LEU A 166 -3.49 22.28 -4.81
C LEU A 166 -3.91 23.53 -4.03
N ARG A 167 -5.18 23.92 -4.21
CA ARG A 167 -5.78 25.08 -3.53
C ARG A 167 -7.17 24.71 -3.04
N HIS A 168 -7.40 24.82 -1.73
CA HIS A 168 -8.69 24.49 -1.10
C HIS A 168 -9.27 23.11 -1.50
N GLY A 169 -8.40 22.12 -1.71
CA GLY A 169 -8.78 20.77 -2.13
C GLY A 169 -9.01 20.58 -3.64
N GLU A 170 -8.89 21.63 -4.45
CA GLU A 170 -8.91 21.55 -5.91
C GLU A 170 -7.50 21.41 -6.47
N VAL A 171 -7.32 20.54 -7.47
CA VAL A 171 -6.04 20.31 -8.15
C VAL A 171 -6.00 21.07 -9.47
N ILE A 172 -5.10 22.04 -9.57
CA ILE A 172 -4.84 22.82 -10.77
C ILE A 172 -3.63 22.18 -11.46
N VAL A 173 -3.90 21.40 -12.51
CA VAL A 173 -2.88 20.69 -13.29
C VAL A 173 -2.24 21.64 -14.30
N SER A 174 -0.92 21.54 -14.49
CA SER A 174 -0.17 22.34 -15.47
C SER A 174 -0.47 23.85 -15.38
N PRO A 175 -0.26 24.48 -14.21
CA PRO A 175 -0.51 25.90 -14.02
C PRO A 175 0.27 26.75 -15.03
N ASP A 176 -0.38 27.76 -15.58
CA ASP A 176 0.27 28.73 -16.47
C ASP A 176 1.34 29.55 -15.73
N PRO A 177 2.42 30.02 -16.38
CA PRO A 177 3.42 30.88 -15.72
C PRO A 177 2.85 32.16 -15.09
N SER A 178 1.66 32.62 -15.52
CA SER A 178 0.94 33.74 -14.92
C SER A 178 0.13 33.39 -13.66
N PHE A 179 0.02 32.10 -13.32
CA PHE A 179 -0.64 31.62 -12.11
C PHE A 179 -0.05 32.29 -10.88
N ARG A 180 -0.91 32.84 -10.00
CA ARG A 180 -0.47 33.48 -8.77
C ARG A 180 -0.67 32.57 -7.58
N PHE A 181 0.38 32.40 -6.79
CA PHE A 181 0.31 31.64 -5.55
C PHE A 181 -0.49 32.39 -4.48
N ALA A 182 -1.14 31.62 -3.61
CA ALA A 182 -1.80 32.07 -2.40
C ALA A 182 -1.16 31.38 -1.19
N ALA A 183 -1.30 31.99 -0.01
CA ALA A 183 -0.90 31.38 1.24
C ALA A 183 -1.67 30.06 1.44
N GLY A 184 -0.95 29.00 1.83
CA GLY A 184 -1.54 27.68 2.03
C GLY A 184 -1.73 26.85 0.75
N ASP A 185 -1.34 27.37 -0.42
CA ASP A 185 -1.20 26.55 -1.61
C ASP A 185 -0.17 25.44 -1.38
N VAL A 186 -0.41 24.27 -1.96
CA VAL A 186 0.58 23.18 -2.00
C VAL A 186 0.97 22.93 -3.43
N VAL A 187 2.26 23.05 -3.74
CA VAL A 187 2.76 22.78 -5.10
C VAL A 187 3.27 21.36 -5.20
N VAL A 188 2.95 20.68 -6.30
CA VAL A 188 3.51 19.38 -6.65
C VAL A 188 4.71 19.61 -7.54
N VAL A 189 5.88 19.14 -7.11
CA VAL A 189 7.17 19.41 -7.76
C VAL A 189 7.85 18.10 -8.10
N VAL A 190 8.37 18.01 -9.33
CA VAL A 190 9.13 16.88 -9.85
C VAL A 190 10.55 17.32 -10.14
N GLY A 191 11.55 16.62 -9.60
CA GLY A 191 12.96 16.94 -9.83
C GLY A 191 13.90 16.09 -8.98
N THR A 192 15.20 16.38 -9.02
CA THR A 192 16.16 15.71 -8.11
C THR A 192 16.01 16.21 -6.68
N ARG A 193 16.50 15.46 -5.67
CA ARG A 193 16.54 15.91 -4.26
C ARG A 193 17.05 17.34 -4.11
N LYS A 194 18.20 17.66 -4.74
CA LYS A 194 18.78 19.01 -4.75
C LYS A 194 17.83 20.06 -5.36
N GLY A 195 17.13 19.69 -6.42
CA GLY A 195 16.16 20.58 -7.07
C GLY A 195 14.94 20.83 -6.20
N LEU A 196 14.42 19.80 -5.53
CA LEU A 196 13.30 19.91 -4.59
C LEU A 196 13.69 20.79 -3.39
N ASP A 197 14.86 20.56 -2.80
CA ASP A 197 15.38 21.39 -1.69
C ASP A 197 15.51 22.87 -2.10
N GLY A 198 15.95 23.12 -3.34
CA GLY A 198 16.00 24.46 -3.90
C GLY A 198 14.63 25.11 -4.03
N VAL A 199 13.59 24.36 -4.40
CA VAL A 199 12.21 24.89 -4.48
C VAL A 199 11.65 25.15 -3.09
N THR A 200 11.89 24.27 -2.12
CA THR A 200 11.54 24.52 -0.72
C THR A 200 12.18 25.80 -0.20
N ALA A 201 13.46 26.02 -0.49
CA ALA A 201 14.16 27.25 -0.10
C ALA A 201 13.54 28.51 -0.75
N ILE A 202 13.13 28.44 -2.02
CA ILE A 202 12.43 29.54 -2.70
C ILE A 202 11.15 29.92 -1.96
N PHE A 203 10.36 28.95 -1.50
CA PHE A 203 9.12 29.22 -0.79
C PHE A 203 9.30 29.52 0.69
N ALA A 204 10.42 29.11 1.30
CA ALA A 204 10.76 29.35 2.69
C ALA A 204 11.35 30.75 2.97
N ASP A 205 11.65 31.57 1.96
CA ASP A 205 12.13 32.96 2.08
C ASP A 205 11.04 33.91 2.63
N GLY A 206 10.60 33.63 3.86
CA GLY A 206 9.49 34.22 4.56
C GLY A 206 9.45 33.71 6.00
N ASP A 207 10.36 34.27 6.81
CA ASP A 207 10.51 34.21 8.27
C ASP A 207 10.08 32.90 8.99
N PRO A 208 11.02 32.09 9.52
CA PRO A 208 10.69 30.96 10.39
C PRO A 208 10.15 31.37 11.78
N ASP A 209 10.14 32.66 12.14
CA ASP A 209 9.74 33.15 13.48
C ASP A 209 8.65 34.26 13.44
N GLY A 210 7.52 33.99 12.78
CA GLY A 210 6.30 34.80 12.90
C GLY A 210 5.38 34.36 14.03
#